data_AF-A0A7X3QB43-F1
#
_entry.id   AF-A0A7X3QB43-F1
#
_cell.length_a   1.000
_cell.length_b   1.000
_cell.length_c   1.000
_cell.angle_alpha   90.00
_cell.angle_beta   90.00
_cell.angle_gamma   90.00
#
_symmetry.space_group_name_H-M   'P 1'
#
loop_
_entity.id
_entity.type
_entity.pdbx_description
1 polymer ?
#
loop_
_entity_poly.entity_id
_entity_poly.type
_entity_poly.pdbx_seq_one_letter_code
_entity_poly.pdbx_strand_id
1 'polypeptide(L)'
;MGCRISASLVILGVVAVLAAALPAAGQGAPEGYAAPRTPWGDPDLQGIWTNTTTTPFERPEEFGERQFLTDEEFAAAQADALRREQDVAS
;
A
#
# COMPACT_ATOMS: atom_id res chain seq x y z
N MET A 1 4.16 -47.65 18.07
CA MET A 1 4.67 -46.29 17.81
C MET A 1 4.77 -46.00 16.30
N GLY A 2 3.72 -46.29 15.51
CA GLY A 2 3.76 -46.14 14.03
C GLY A 2 2.52 -45.50 13.40
N CYS A 3 1.44 -45.31 14.17
CA CYS A 3 0.17 -44.77 13.66
C CYS A 3 0.12 -43.23 13.67
N ARG A 4 0.95 -42.57 14.50
CA ARG A 4 0.92 -41.11 14.69
C ARG A 4 1.77 -40.33 13.67
N ILE A 5 2.83 -40.95 13.15
CA ILE A 5 3.73 -40.34 12.18
C ILE A 5 3.08 -40.32 10.78
N SER A 6 2.40 -41.40 10.40
CA SER A 6 1.65 -41.48 9.14
C SER A 6 0.48 -40.49 9.08
N ALA A 7 -0.25 -40.30 10.19
CA ALA A 7 -1.31 -39.30 10.26
C ALA A 7 -0.78 -37.86 10.10
N SER A 8 0.40 -37.56 10.65
CA SER A 8 1.02 -36.23 10.57
C SER A 8 1.48 -35.89 9.14
N LEU A 9 2.01 -36.88 8.41
CA LEU A 9 2.40 -36.70 7.00
C LEU A 9 1.20 -36.51 6.07
N VAL A 10 0.09 -37.21 6.34
CA VAL A 10 -1.16 -37.04 5.59
C VAL A 10 -1.77 -35.66 5.84
N ILE A 11 -1.80 -35.20 7.10
CA ILE A 11 -2.30 -33.85 7.43
C ILE A 11 -1.45 -32.77 6.75
N LEU A 12 -0.12 -32.90 6.77
CA LEU A 12 0.76 -31.96 6.09
C LEU A 12 0.53 -31.94 4.57
N GLY A 13 0.33 -33.11 3.96
CA GLY A 13 0.00 -33.22 2.54
C GLY A 13 -1.35 -32.58 2.18
N VAL A 14 -2.39 -32.78 3.01
CA VAL A 14 -3.72 -32.18 2.81
C VAL A 14 -3.66 -30.65 2.95
N VAL A 15 -2.92 -30.14 3.94
CA VAL A 15 -2.74 -28.69 4.12
C VAL A 15 -2.00 -28.06 2.94
N ALA A 16 -0.97 -28.71 2.40
CA ALA A 16 -0.25 -28.23 1.23
C ALA A 16 -1.15 -28.18 -0.03
N VAL A 17 -1.99 -29.20 -0.25
CA VAL A 17 -2.95 -29.23 -1.37
C VAL A 17 -4.02 -28.15 -1.22
N LEU A 18 -4.53 -27.92 0.00
CA LEU A 18 -5.50 -26.85 0.26
C LEU A 18 -4.89 -25.44 0.11
N ALA A 19 -3.62 -25.25 0.49
CA ALA A 19 -2.93 -23.99 0.31
C ALA A 19 -2.66 -23.67 -1.17
N ALA A 20 -2.39 -24.68 -2.00
CA ALA A 20 -2.20 -24.49 -3.45
C ALA A 20 -3.53 -24.20 -4.19
N ALA A 21 -4.68 -24.49 -3.59
CA ALA A 21 -6.01 -24.22 -4.13
C ALA A 21 -6.59 -22.86 -3.70
N LEU A 22 -5.81 -22.03 -3.00
CA LEU A 22 -6.23 -20.67 -2.67
C LEU A 22 -6.50 -19.89 -3.97
N PRO A 23 -7.66 -19.21 -4.10
CA PRO A 23 -7.94 -18.42 -5.28
C PRO A 23 -6.86 -17.35 -5.45
N ALA A 24 -6.16 -17.34 -6.58
CA ALA A 24 -5.32 -16.23 -7.03
C ALA A 24 -6.15 -15.00 -7.44
N ALA A 25 -7.43 -14.94 -7.02
CA ALA A 25 -8.35 -13.86 -7.31
C ALA A 25 -7.77 -12.55 -6.73
N GLY A 26 -7.41 -11.63 -7.62
CA GLY A 26 -6.76 -10.37 -7.28
C GLY A 26 -5.29 -10.25 -7.70
N GLN A 27 -4.66 -11.32 -8.19
CA GLN A 27 -3.29 -11.27 -8.73
C GLN A 27 -3.21 -10.88 -10.21
N GLY A 28 -4.36 -10.71 -10.87
CA GLY A 28 -4.46 -10.36 -12.29
C GLY A 28 -5.02 -8.95 -12.51
N ALA A 29 -4.64 -8.35 -13.64
CA ALA A 29 -5.32 -7.17 -14.14
C ALA A 29 -6.81 -7.48 -14.43
N PRO A 30 -7.70 -6.48 -14.33
CA PRO A 30 -9.11 -6.65 -14.69
C PRO A 30 -9.26 -7.15 -16.13
N GLU A 31 -10.30 -7.95 -16.39
CA GLU A 31 -10.54 -8.50 -17.72
C GLU A 31 -10.67 -7.38 -18.77
N GLY A 32 -9.94 -7.52 -19.88
CA GLY A 32 -9.91 -6.53 -20.96
C GLY A 32 -8.96 -5.35 -20.73
N TYR A 33 -8.29 -5.24 -19.58
CA TYR A 33 -7.27 -4.21 -19.38
C TYR A 33 -5.93 -4.61 -20.01
N ALA A 34 -5.48 -3.79 -20.97
CA ALA A 34 -4.13 -3.87 -21.52
C ALA A 34 -3.39 -2.56 -21.19
N ALA A 35 -2.26 -2.68 -20.48
CA ALA A 35 -1.41 -1.52 -20.20
C ALA A 35 -0.91 -0.92 -21.52
N PRO A 36 -0.99 0.42 -21.71
CA PRO A 36 -0.39 1.08 -22.86
C PRO A 36 1.11 0.82 -22.88
N ARG A 37 1.72 0.78 -24.07
CA ARG A 37 3.14 0.48 -24.25
C ARG A 37 3.85 1.56 -25.05
N THR A 38 5.10 1.81 -24.70
CA THR A 38 5.99 2.68 -25.47
C THR A 38 6.38 2.02 -26.80
N PRO A 39 6.90 2.77 -27.79
CA PRO A 39 7.36 2.19 -29.07
C PRO A 39 8.45 1.11 -28.94
N TRP A 40 9.15 1.08 -27.81
CA TRP A 40 10.21 0.12 -27.50
C TRP A 40 9.72 -1.07 -26.63
N GLY A 41 8.42 -1.12 -26.30
CA GLY A 41 7.74 -2.29 -25.74
C GLY A 41 7.50 -2.25 -24.22
N ASP A 42 7.99 -1.23 -23.52
CA ASP A 42 7.83 -1.10 -22.07
C ASP A 42 6.44 -0.55 -21.70
N PRO A 43 5.92 -0.83 -20.49
CA PRO A 43 4.71 -0.19 -19.99
C PRO A 43 4.85 1.34 -20.00
N ASP A 44 3.86 2.00 -20.59
CA ASP A 44 3.81 3.46 -20.65
C ASP A 44 3.18 4.01 -19.35
N LEU A 45 3.99 4.70 -18.56
CA LEU A 45 3.60 5.35 -17.30
C LEU A 45 3.40 6.87 -17.46
N GLN A 46 3.25 7.37 -18.69
CA GLN A 46 2.89 8.76 -18.93
C GLN A 46 1.46 9.05 -18.42
N GLY A 47 1.22 10.27 -17.95
CA GLY A 47 -0.07 10.69 -17.42
C GLY A 47 0.06 11.93 -16.53
N ILE A 48 -1.07 12.37 -15.97
CA ILE A 48 -1.09 13.44 -14.97
C ILE A 48 -0.96 12.79 -13.60
N TRP A 49 0.18 13.05 -12.96
CA TRP A 49 0.47 12.59 -11.60
C TRP A 49 0.29 13.77 -10.64
N THR A 50 -0.30 13.52 -9.47
CA THR A 50 -0.37 14.48 -8.36
C THR A 50 0.63 14.10 -7.27
N ASN A 51 1.18 15.11 -6.60
CA ASN A 51 2.06 14.94 -5.43
C ASN A 51 1.51 15.69 -4.21
N THR A 52 0.20 15.99 -4.18
CA THR A 52 -0.42 16.71 -3.05
C THR A 52 -0.27 15.89 -1.77
N THR A 53 0.44 16.44 -0.79
CA THR A 53 0.62 15.87 0.54
C THR A 53 0.42 16.93 1.61
N THR A 54 -0.30 16.56 2.66
CA THR A 54 -0.46 17.37 3.88
C THR A 54 0.84 17.40 4.70
N THR A 55 1.54 16.26 4.74
CA THR A 55 2.73 16.03 5.56
C THR A 55 3.97 16.63 4.91
N PRO A 56 4.76 17.46 5.62
CA PRO A 56 5.99 18.03 5.09
C PRO A 56 7.06 16.96 4.84
N PHE A 57 7.98 17.25 3.92
CA PHE A 57 9.06 16.33 3.55
C PHE A 57 10.08 16.15 4.67
N GLU A 58 10.39 17.23 5.38
CA GLU A 58 11.29 17.25 6.53
C GLU A 58 10.49 17.43 7.82
N ARG A 59 11.04 16.89 8.91
CA ARG A 59 10.45 17.09 10.23
C ARG A 59 10.66 18.55 10.67
N PRO A 60 9.59 19.27 11.08
CA PRO A 60 9.73 20.59 11.66
C PRO A 60 10.67 20.60 12.87
N GLU A 61 11.57 21.58 12.94
CA GLU A 61 12.60 21.68 13.99
C GLU A 61 11.99 21.72 15.40
N GLU A 62 10.80 22.32 15.54
CA GLU A 62 10.05 22.41 16.80
C GLU A 62 9.73 21.04 17.43
N PHE A 63 9.66 19.98 16.62
CA PHE A 63 9.36 18.64 17.10
C PHE A 63 10.60 17.80 17.43
N GLY A 64 11.80 18.18 16.96
CA GLY A 64 13.06 17.51 17.31
C GLY A 64 12.98 15.98 17.33
N GLU A 65 13.33 15.36 18.46
CA GLU A 65 13.26 13.90 18.66
C GLU A 65 11.89 13.38 19.14
N ARG A 66 10.90 14.25 19.34
CA ARG A 66 9.56 13.88 19.81
C ARG A 66 8.89 12.95 18.80
N GLN A 67 8.32 11.85 19.29
CA GLN A 67 7.79 10.78 18.42
C GLN A 67 6.32 10.98 18.05
N PHE A 68 5.55 11.65 18.91
CA PHE A 68 4.10 11.78 18.77
C PHE A 68 3.65 13.22 18.96
N LEU A 69 2.64 13.61 18.19
CA LEU A 69 1.86 14.82 18.40
C LEU A 69 0.70 14.51 19.34
N THR A 70 0.19 15.52 20.04
CA THR A 70 -1.12 15.43 20.68
C THR A 70 -2.23 15.51 19.62
N ASP A 71 -3.44 15.12 19.98
CA ASP A 71 -4.59 15.18 19.08
C ASP A 71 -4.87 16.62 18.62
N GLU A 72 -4.68 17.60 19.51
CA GLU A 72 -4.85 19.03 19.22
C GLU A 72 -3.78 19.54 18.24
N GLU A 73 -2.52 19.16 18.44
CA GLU A 73 -1.42 19.52 17.53
C GLU A 73 -1.63 18.94 16.13
N PHE A 74 -2.09 17.69 16.05
CA PHE A 74 -2.40 17.05 14.77
C PHE A 74 -3.60 17.71 14.07
N ALA A 75 -4.65 18.08 14.82
CA ALA A 75 -5.79 18.81 14.26
C ALA A 75 -5.38 20.18 13.70
N ALA A 76 -4.50 20.90 14.40
CA ALA A 76 -3.96 22.17 13.93
C ALA A 76 -3.13 22.00 12.63
N ALA A 77 -2.25 20.99 12.58
CA ALA A 77 -1.44 20.71 11.40
C ALA A 77 -2.30 20.39 10.15
N GLN A 78 -3.40 19.67 10.33
CA GLN A 78 -4.36 19.40 9.24
C GLN A 78 -5.07 20.68 8.77
N ALA A 79 -5.51 21.53 9.70
CA ALA A 79 -6.18 22.79 9.36
C ALA A 79 -5.25 23.73 8.58
N ASP A 80 -3.98 23.80 8.96
CA ASP A 80 -2.98 24.61 8.26
C ASP A 80 -2.66 24.05 6.87
N ALA A 81 -2.64 22.73 6.70
CA ALA A 81 -2.48 22.13 5.38
C ALA A 81 -3.64 22.46 4.44
N LEU A 82 -4.88 22.38 4.92
CA LEU A 82 -6.06 22.77 4.14
C LEU A 82 -6.02 24.24 3.75
N ARG A 83 -5.58 25.13 4.64
CA ARG A 83 -5.41 26.56 4.33
C ARG A 83 -4.43 26.75 3.18
N ARG A 84 -3.25 26.10 3.23
CA ARG A 84 -2.25 26.19 2.16
C ARG A 84 -2.79 25.69 0.81
N GLU A 85 -3.60 24.64 0.82
CA GLU A 85 -4.24 24.14 -0.40
C GLU A 85 -5.24 25.15 -0.97
N GLN A 86 -6.03 25.82 -0.12
CA GLN A 86 -6.94 26.87 -0.55
C GLN A 86 -6.20 28.07 -1.15
N ASP A 87 -5.09 28.48 -0.54
CA ASP A 87 -4.25 29.59 -1.01
C ASP A 87 -3.60 29.28 -2.38
N VAL A 88 -3.23 28.02 -2.64
CA VAL A 88 -2.69 27.58 -3.93
C VAL A 88 -3.79 27.48 -5.01
N ALA A 89 -5.04 27.25 -4.60
CA ALA A 89 -6.17 27.12 -5.51
C ALA A 89 -6.81 28.46 -5.94
N SER A 90 -6.49 29.57 -5.25
CA SER A 90 -6.95 30.94 -5.58
C SER A 90 -6.01 31.66 -6.53
#